data_AF-A0A7V9A5R6-F1
#
_entry.id   AF-A0A7V9A5R6-F1
#
_cell.length_a   1.000
_cell.length_b   1.000
_cell.length_c   1.000
_cell.angle_alpha   90.00
_cell.angle_beta   90.00
_cell.angle_gamma   90.00
#
_symmetry.space_group_name_H-M   'P 1'
#
loop_
_entity.id
_entity.type
_entity.pdbx_description
1 polymer ?
#
loop_
_entity_poly.entity_id
_entity_poly.type
_entity_poly.pdbx_seq_one_letter_code
_entity_poly.pdbx_strand_id
1 'polypeptide(L)'
;MPGPLAVAVLLGLLLTAWQIGEFLVIGYSDTSQQFSLLIGATLSFLISLGLIARSSPTWAVARYYFLFHGMMSVIFCVMAFVFSKSPLAIVSGLVQAGFCLAIFSALGRETVRKFHRLQCPHCDFVNSGGDDLLCFQRRCSRCGFRW
;
A
#
# COMPACT_ATOMS: atom_id res chain seq x y z
N MET A 1 14.71 4.77 -10.55
CA MET A 1 13.81 4.37 -9.44
C MET A 1 14.52 3.28 -8.65
N PRO A 2 14.54 3.30 -7.30
CA PRO A 2 15.12 2.21 -6.51
C PRO A 2 14.41 0.87 -6.78
N GLY A 3 15.15 -0.24 -6.80
CA GLY A 3 14.58 -1.59 -7.04
C GLY A 3 13.36 -1.92 -6.17
N PRO A 4 13.39 -1.70 -4.84
CA PRO A 4 12.23 -1.97 -3.99
C PRO A 4 11.01 -1.10 -4.33
N LEU A 5 11.21 0.13 -4.81
CA LEU A 5 10.10 0.99 -5.25
C LEU A 5 9.49 0.46 -6.55
N ALA A 6 10.29 -0.04 -7.48
CA ALA A 6 9.78 -0.67 -8.71
C ALA A 6 8.95 -1.92 -8.39
N VAL A 7 9.41 -2.75 -7.45
CA VAL A 7 8.66 -3.91 -6.96
C VAL A 7 7.34 -3.48 -6.32
N ALA A 8 7.35 -2.46 -5.45
CA ALA A 8 6.13 -1.95 -4.83
C ALA A 8 5.10 -1.48 -5.88
N VAL A 9 5.55 -0.76 -6.92
CA VAL A 9 4.68 -0.30 -8.01
C VAL A 9 4.14 -1.49 -8.82
N LEU A 10 4.99 -2.45 -9.20
CA LEU A 10 4.56 -3.65 -9.92
C LEU A 10 3.51 -4.43 -9.14
N LEU A 11 3.75 -4.68 -7.85
CA LEU A 11 2.81 -5.38 -6.99
C LEU A 11 1.51 -4.60 -6.80
N GLY A 12 1.56 -3.27 -6.72
CA GLY A 12 0.37 -2.43 -6.66
C GLY A 12 -0.48 -2.49 -7.94
N LEU A 13 0.16 -2.55 -9.11
CA LEU A 13 -0.52 -2.77 -10.39
C LEU A 13 -1.11 -4.19 -10.51
N LEU A 14 -0.38 -5.21 -10.06
CA LEU A 14 -0.88 -6.58 -10.01
C LEU A 14 -2.06 -6.71 -9.05
N LEU A 15 -2.01 -6.07 -7.88
CA LEU A 15 -3.13 -6.00 -6.95
C LEU A 15 -4.34 -5.31 -7.57
N THR A 16 -4.13 -4.23 -8.31
CA THR A 16 -5.20 -3.54 -9.06
C THR A 16 -5.85 -4.50 -10.07
N ALA A 17 -5.04 -5.19 -10.88
CA ALA A 17 -5.53 -6.16 -11.86
C ALA A 17 -6.30 -7.31 -11.20
N TRP A 18 -5.81 -7.80 -10.06
CA TRP A 18 -6.47 -8.82 -9.24
C TRP A 18 -7.86 -8.35 -8.78
N GLN A 19 -7.96 -7.15 -8.20
CA GLN A 19 -9.23 -6.57 -7.72
C GLN A 19 -10.23 -6.31 -8.85
N ILE A 20 -9.76 -5.91 -10.04
CA ILE A 20 -10.60 -5.81 -11.24
C ILE A 20 -11.10 -7.19 -11.68
N GLY A 21 -10.24 -8.21 -11.64
CA GLY A 21 -10.62 -9.58 -11.94
C GLY A 21 -11.72 -10.09 -10.99
N GLU A 22 -11.57 -9.85 -9.70
CA GLU A 22 -12.59 -10.18 -8.70
C GLU A 22 -13.90 -9.44 -8.94
N PHE A 23 -13.83 -8.15 -9.26
CA PHE A 23 -15.00 -7.36 -9.64
C PHE A 23 -15.75 -7.99 -10.82
N LEU A 24 -15.05 -8.42 -11.87
CA LEU A 24 -15.68 -9.04 -13.05
C LEU A 24 -16.31 -10.39 -12.71
N VAL A 25 -15.65 -11.22 -11.89
CA VAL A 25 -16.16 -12.55 -11.49
C VAL A 25 -17.38 -12.41 -10.57
N ILE A 26 -17.33 -11.50 -9.60
CA ILE A 26 -18.42 -11.27 -8.64
C ILE A 26 -19.58 -10.52 -9.30
N GLY A 27 -19.30 -9.51 -10.14
CA GLY A 27 -20.33 -8.75 -10.84
C GLY A 27 -21.17 -9.59 -11.80
N TYR A 28 -20.63 -10.73 -12.28
CA TYR A 28 -21.40 -11.71 -13.04
C TYR A 28 -22.37 -12.55 -12.17
N SER A 29 -22.11 -12.66 -10.86
CA SER A 29 -22.82 -13.56 -9.95
C SER A 29 -23.67 -12.87 -8.88
N ASP A 30 -23.32 -11.65 -8.44
CA ASP A 30 -24.03 -10.92 -7.38
C ASP A 30 -23.80 -9.41 -7.48
N THR A 31 -24.87 -8.61 -7.54
CA THR A 31 -24.81 -7.19 -7.93
C THR A 31 -24.61 -6.21 -6.77
N SER A 32 -24.80 -6.64 -5.53
CA SER A 32 -24.95 -5.74 -4.38
C SER A 32 -23.66 -5.19 -3.78
N GLN A 33 -22.51 -5.89 -3.93
CA GLN A 33 -21.23 -5.48 -3.30
C GLN A 33 -20.05 -5.27 -4.25
N GLN A 34 -20.25 -5.48 -5.56
CA GLN A 34 -19.21 -5.38 -6.59
C GLN A 34 -18.46 -4.03 -6.59
N PHE A 35 -19.15 -2.91 -6.35
CA PHE A 35 -18.53 -1.57 -6.44
C PHE A 35 -17.46 -1.29 -5.37
N SER A 36 -17.49 -2.00 -4.24
CA SER A 36 -16.48 -1.85 -3.18
C SER A 36 -15.07 -2.28 -3.64
N LEU A 37 -14.99 -3.31 -4.50
CA LEU A 37 -13.74 -3.82 -5.08
C LEU A 37 -13.15 -2.84 -6.08
N LEU A 38 -14.01 -2.12 -6.82
CA LEU A 38 -13.59 -1.12 -7.79
C LEU A 38 -12.95 0.11 -7.12
N ILE A 39 -13.46 0.50 -5.94
CA ILE A 39 -12.85 1.56 -5.12
C ILE A 39 -11.46 1.12 -4.67
N GLY A 40 -11.30 -0.12 -4.18
CA GLY A 40 -10.00 -0.69 -3.82
C GLY A 40 -9.01 -0.71 -4.99
N ALA A 41 -9.45 -1.15 -6.17
CA ALA A 41 -8.64 -1.15 -7.39
C ALA A 41 -8.21 0.26 -7.78
N THR A 42 -9.14 1.22 -7.75
CA THR A 42 -8.87 2.62 -8.10
C THR A 42 -7.83 3.23 -7.15
N LEU A 43 -7.97 3.00 -5.85
CA LEU A 43 -7.02 3.50 -4.85
C LEU A 43 -5.63 2.87 -5.03
N SER A 44 -5.56 1.54 -5.20
CA SER A 44 -4.30 0.82 -5.48
C SER A 44 -3.60 1.37 -6.73
N PHE A 45 -4.36 1.65 -7.79
CA PHE A 45 -3.84 2.22 -9.03
C PHE A 45 -3.32 3.65 -8.85
N LEU A 46 -4.15 4.55 -8.30
CA LEU A 46 -3.78 5.96 -8.09
C LEU A 46 -2.57 6.11 -7.17
N ILE A 47 -2.49 5.29 -6.12
CA ILE A 47 -1.35 5.27 -5.21
C ILE A 47 -0.10 4.76 -5.93
N SER A 48 -0.22 3.71 -6.75
CA SER A 48 0.90 3.18 -7.54
C SER A 48 1.43 4.21 -8.54
N LEU A 49 0.54 4.97 -9.20
CA LEU A 49 0.93 6.08 -10.06
C LEU A 49 1.60 7.21 -9.27
N GLY A 50 1.03 7.59 -8.14
CA GLY A 50 1.56 8.68 -7.34
C GLY A 50 2.91 8.36 -6.68
N LEU A 51 3.24 7.08 -6.46
CA LEU A 51 4.58 6.65 -6.04
C LEU A 51 5.67 6.98 -7.08
N ILE A 52 5.32 7.03 -8.37
CA ILE A 52 6.23 7.39 -9.46
C ILE A 52 6.59 8.88 -9.40
N ALA A 53 5.66 9.74 -8.93
CA ALA A 53 5.81 11.19 -8.88
C ALA A 53 6.83 11.71 -7.84
N ARG A 54 7.56 10.82 -7.15
CA ARG A 54 8.55 11.14 -6.09
C ARG A 54 8.01 11.98 -4.92
N SER A 55 6.69 12.01 -4.75
CA SER A 55 6.02 12.75 -3.67
C SER A 55 6.14 11.99 -2.34
N SER A 56 6.65 12.66 -1.30
CA SER A 56 6.74 12.07 0.05
C SER A 56 5.37 11.88 0.72
N PRO A 57 4.39 12.80 0.56
CA PRO A 57 3.01 12.54 0.97
C PRO A 57 2.44 11.28 0.34
N THR A 58 2.70 11.05 -0.96
CA THR A 58 2.20 9.84 -1.61
C THR A 58 2.85 8.57 -1.06
N TRP A 59 4.14 8.61 -0.73
CA TRP A 59 4.81 7.49 -0.05
C TRP A 59 4.18 7.19 1.32
N ALA A 60 3.89 8.22 2.12
CA ALA A 60 3.28 8.05 3.44
C ALA A 60 1.87 7.48 3.34
N VAL A 61 1.05 8.05 2.46
CA VAL A 61 -0.31 7.55 2.14
C VAL A 61 -0.25 6.12 1.65
N ALA A 62 0.68 5.78 0.76
CA ALA A 62 0.84 4.42 0.25
C ALA A 62 1.14 3.43 1.38
N ARG A 63 2.10 3.74 2.26
CA ARG A 63 2.44 2.87 3.40
C ARG A 63 1.25 2.66 4.32
N TYR A 64 0.53 3.73 4.65
CA TYR A 64 -0.66 3.63 5.49
C TYR A 64 -1.75 2.79 4.81
N TYR A 65 -2.08 3.10 3.55
CA TYR A 65 -3.11 2.41 2.79
C TYR A 65 -2.82 0.91 2.66
N PHE A 66 -1.62 0.51 2.24
CA PHE A 66 -1.32 -0.91 2.06
C PHE A 66 -1.24 -1.66 3.39
N LEU A 67 -0.81 -1.02 4.49
CA LEU A 67 -0.88 -1.66 5.81
C LEU A 67 -2.34 -1.86 6.25
N PHE A 68 -3.15 -0.80 6.17
CA PHE A 68 -4.56 -0.84 6.53
C PHE A 68 -5.34 -1.85 5.69
N HIS A 69 -5.18 -1.78 4.37
CA HIS A 69 -5.83 -2.68 3.43
C HIS A 69 -5.40 -4.13 3.67
N GLY A 70 -4.10 -4.38 3.90
CA GLY A 70 -3.61 -5.71 4.26
C GLY A 70 -4.24 -6.26 5.54
N MET A 71 -4.36 -5.44 6.59
CA MET A 71 -5.06 -5.84 7.83
C MET A 71 -6.53 -6.17 7.58
N MET A 72 -7.22 -5.35 6.78
CA MET A 72 -8.62 -5.61 6.40
C MET A 72 -8.76 -6.89 5.59
N SER A 73 -7.84 -7.18 4.67
CA SER A 73 -7.82 -8.45 3.91
C SER A 73 -7.60 -9.67 4.81
N VAL A 74 -6.75 -9.56 5.84
CA VAL A 74 -6.57 -10.63 6.84
C VAL A 74 -7.86 -10.83 7.64
N ILE A 75 -8.48 -9.75 8.14
CA ILE A 75 -9.77 -9.84 8.86
C ILE A 75 -10.82 -10.51 7.96
N PHE A 76 -10.91 -10.08 6.69
CA PHE A 76 -11.83 -10.68 5.72
C PHE A 76 -11.54 -12.17 5.52
N CYS A 77 -10.29 -12.57 5.35
CA CYS A 77 -9.88 -13.97 5.22
C CYS A 77 -10.31 -14.81 6.44
N VAL A 78 -10.06 -14.30 7.65
CA VAL A 78 -10.45 -14.96 8.90
C VAL A 78 -11.96 -15.12 8.98
N MET A 79 -12.72 -14.07 8.66
CA MET A 79 -14.18 -14.12 8.63
C MET A 79 -14.68 -15.12 7.57
N ALA A 80 -14.12 -15.11 6.36
CA ALA A 80 -14.47 -16.06 5.31
C ALA A 80 -14.25 -17.52 5.76
N PHE A 81 -13.15 -17.78 6.48
CA PHE A 81 -12.88 -19.09 7.07
C PHE A 81 -13.88 -19.46 8.16
N VAL A 82 -14.10 -18.57 9.14
CA VAL A 82 -15.02 -18.81 10.27
C VAL A 82 -16.46 -19.04 9.81
N PHE A 83 -16.93 -18.27 8.82
CA PHE A 83 -18.27 -18.39 8.27
C PHE A 83 -18.39 -19.42 7.13
N SER A 84 -17.36 -20.26 6.91
CA SER A 84 -17.36 -21.32 5.89
C SER A 84 -17.77 -20.82 4.50
N LYS A 85 -17.27 -19.64 4.11
CA LYS A 85 -17.49 -19.07 2.78
C LYS A 85 -16.74 -19.87 1.72
N SER A 86 -16.97 -19.52 0.45
CA SER A 86 -16.29 -20.19 -0.66
C SER A 86 -14.77 -20.13 -0.49
N PRO A 87 -14.02 -21.19 -0.86
CA PRO A 87 -12.56 -21.19 -0.79
C PRO A 87 -11.91 -20.02 -1.54
N LEU A 88 -12.56 -19.57 -2.63
CA LEU A 88 -12.13 -18.41 -3.39
C LEU A 88 -12.08 -17.12 -2.55
N ALA A 89 -13.00 -16.91 -1.61
CA ALA A 89 -12.98 -15.74 -0.72
C ALA A 89 -11.79 -15.76 0.25
N ILE A 90 -11.41 -16.95 0.73
CA ILE A 90 -10.25 -17.14 1.61
C ILE A 90 -8.96 -16.87 0.83
N VAL A 91 -8.83 -17.48 -0.36
CA VAL A 91 -7.66 -17.27 -1.25
C VAL A 91 -7.51 -15.81 -1.64
N SER A 92 -8.62 -15.15 -2.00
CA SER A 92 -8.68 -13.72 -2.26
C SER A 92 -8.08 -12.89 -1.12
N GLY A 93 -8.56 -13.09 0.12
CA GLY A 93 -8.07 -12.38 1.29
C GLY A 93 -6.57 -12.60 1.53
N LEU A 94 -6.08 -13.84 1.37
CA LEU A 94 -4.66 -14.16 1.52
C LEU A 94 -3.79 -13.51 0.44
N VAL A 95 -4.22 -13.54 -0.82
CA VAL A 95 -3.49 -12.94 -1.94
C VAL A 95 -3.39 -11.42 -1.75
N GLN A 96 -4.49 -10.76 -1.42
CA GLN A 96 -4.51 -9.33 -1.16
C GLN A 96 -3.64 -8.94 0.04
N ALA A 97 -3.71 -9.70 1.14
CA ALA A 97 -2.87 -9.49 2.31
C ALA A 97 -1.37 -9.66 1.99
N GLY A 98 -1.02 -10.69 1.22
CA GLY A 98 0.34 -10.96 0.78
C GLY A 98 0.92 -9.83 -0.08
N PHE A 99 0.17 -9.36 -1.08
CA PHE A 99 0.57 -8.21 -1.89
C PHE A 99 0.77 -6.97 -1.03
N CYS A 100 -0.21 -6.65 -0.17
CA CYS A 100 -0.16 -5.48 0.71
C CYS A 100 1.05 -5.49 1.64
N LEU A 101 1.35 -6.63 2.26
CA LEU A 101 2.50 -6.80 3.14
C LEU A 101 3.83 -6.64 2.38
N ALA A 102 3.92 -7.23 1.20
CA ALA A 102 5.11 -7.13 0.35
C ALA A 102 5.36 -5.68 -0.10
N ILE A 103 4.30 -4.97 -0.53
CA ILE A 103 4.36 -3.55 -0.90
C ILE A 103 4.78 -2.70 0.30
N PHE A 104 4.13 -2.87 1.46
CA PHE A 104 4.47 -2.15 2.69
C PHE A 104 5.94 -2.35 3.08
N SER A 105 6.43 -3.59 3.00
CA SER A 105 7.81 -3.93 3.34
C SER A 105 8.79 -3.31 2.34
N ALA A 106 8.48 -3.35 1.04
CA ALA A 106 9.30 -2.77 -0.01
C ALA A 106 9.42 -1.23 0.13
N LEU A 107 8.31 -0.55 0.44
CA LEU A 107 8.29 0.90 0.70
C LEU A 107 9.08 1.31 1.96
N GLY A 108 9.39 0.37 2.85
CA GLY A 108 10.09 0.63 4.13
C GLY A 108 11.61 0.62 4.00
N ARG A 109 12.12 0.14 2.86
CA ARG A 109 13.56 0.07 2.59
C ARG A 109 14.18 1.47 2.61
N GLU A 110 15.39 1.55 3.15
CA GLU A 110 16.12 2.82 3.28
C GLU A 110 16.33 3.51 1.94
N THR A 111 16.60 2.75 0.88
CA THR A 111 16.77 3.27 -0.49
C THR A 111 15.52 3.99 -1.01
N VAL A 112 14.33 3.50 -0.67
CA VAL A 112 13.04 4.14 -1.02
C VAL A 112 12.84 5.40 -0.18
N ARG A 113 13.17 5.34 1.11
CA ARG A 113 13.07 6.52 2.00
C ARG A 113 13.99 7.66 1.56
N LYS A 114 15.24 7.35 1.16
CA LYS A 114 16.17 8.32 0.55
C LYS A 114 15.59 8.94 -0.72
N PHE A 115 15.00 8.11 -1.59
CA PHE A 115 14.39 8.58 -2.85
C PHE A 115 13.23 9.57 -2.62
N HIS A 116 12.46 9.40 -1.55
CA HIS A 116 11.40 10.34 -1.13
C HIS A 116 11.89 11.44 -0.17
N ARG A 117 13.19 11.76 -0.16
CA ARG A 117 13.80 12.89 0.59
C ARG A 117 13.59 12.83 2.12
N LEU A 118 13.60 11.63 2.70
CA LEU A 118 13.54 11.42 4.16
C LEU A 118 14.92 11.41 4.84
N GLN A 119 16.00 11.51 4.06
CA GLN A 119 17.35 11.74 4.57
C GLN A 119 17.49 13.19 5.04
N CYS A 120 17.91 13.38 6.29
CA CYS A 120 18.18 14.69 6.84
C CYS A 120 19.39 15.32 6.14
N PRO A 121 19.31 16.54 5.60
CA PRO A 121 20.43 17.18 4.90
C PRO A 121 21.54 17.64 5.86
N HIS A 122 21.30 17.69 7.17
CA HIS A 122 22.29 18.15 8.15
C HIS A 122 23.12 17.01 8.77
N CYS A 123 22.51 15.85 9.04
CA CYS A 123 23.19 14.75 9.74
C CYS A 123 23.10 13.40 9.00
N ASP A 124 22.62 13.41 7.76
CA ASP A 124 22.45 12.25 6.87
C ASP A 124 21.59 11.11 7.43
N PHE A 125 20.93 11.34 8.57
CA PHE A 125 20.05 10.35 9.17
C PHE A 125 18.79 10.14 8.32
N VAL A 126 18.48 8.88 8.01
CA VAL A 126 17.30 8.51 7.22
C VAL A 126 16.12 8.25 8.16
N ASN A 127 15.20 9.21 8.22
CA ASN A 127 14.03 9.08 9.08
C ASN A 127 13.11 7.95 8.59
N SER A 128 12.42 7.33 9.53
CA SER A 128 11.37 6.34 9.26
C SER A 128 10.02 6.98 8.91
N GLY A 129 9.86 8.30 9.07
CA GLY A 129 8.65 9.07 8.77
C GLY A 129 8.88 10.60 8.84
N GLY A 130 7.80 11.37 8.76
CA GLY A 130 7.76 12.83 8.94
C GLY A 130 7.39 13.25 10.36
N ASP A 131 7.33 14.57 10.61
CA ASP A 131 6.80 15.15 11.87
C ASP A 131 5.25 15.07 11.86
N ASP A 132 4.64 15.04 10.67
CA ASP A 132 3.21 14.84 10.42
C ASP A 132 2.93 13.56 9.61
N LEU A 133 1.67 13.08 9.66
CA LEU A 133 1.23 11.84 9.01
C LEU A 133 1.48 11.83 7.49
N LEU A 134 1.41 13.01 6.84
CA LEU A 134 1.58 13.18 5.40
C LEU A 134 3.00 13.61 5.03
N CYS A 135 3.92 13.75 6.00
CA CYS A 135 5.30 14.15 5.78
C CYS A 135 5.45 15.48 5.02
N PHE A 136 4.51 16.42 5.18
CA PHE A 136 4.62 17.80 4.71
C PHE A 136 5.64 18.59 5.52
N GLN A 137 5.73 18.33 6.83
CA GLN A 137 6.74 18.89 7.70
C GLN A 137 7.64 17.77 8.20
N ARG A 138 8.96 17.97 8.11
CA ARG A 138 9.92 16.97 8.58
C ARG A 138 10.74 17.57 9.69
N ARG A 139 10.95 16.77 10.72
CA ARG A 139 11.92 17.03 11.77
C ARG A 139 12.81 15.81 11.86
N CYS A 140 14.12 16.03 11.87
CA CYS A 140 15.06 14.95 12.08
C CYS A 140 14.90 14.45 13.52
N SER A 141 14.59 13.17 13.69
CA SER A 141 14.51 12.54 15.01
C SER A 141 15.84 12.52 15.77
N ARG A 142 16.98 12.71 15.07
CA ARG A 142 18.32 12.70 15.66
C ARG A 142 18.85 14.09 16.03
N CYS A 143 18.76 15.08 15.11
CA CYS A 143 19.34 16.42 15.33
C CYS A 143 18.29 17.55 15.43
N GLY A 144 17.00 17.25 15.29
CA GLY A 144 15.93 18.25 15.38
C GLY A 144 15.79 19.21 14.18
N PHE A 145 16.67 19.12 13.18
CA PHE A 145 16.62 19.98 11.98
C PHE A 145 15.30 19.80 11.22
N ARG A 146 14.74 20.88 10.67
CA ARG A 146 13.46 20.88 9.93
C ARG A 146 13.65 21.21 8.45
N TRP A 147 12.98 20.47 7.55
CA TRP A 147 13.02 20.67 6.10
C TRP A 147 11.78 20.11 5.38
#